data_AF-A0A1S8WIJ7-F1
#
_entry.id   AF-A0A1S8WIJ7-F1
#
_cell.length_a   1.000
_cell.length_b   1.000
_cell.length_c   1.000
_cell.angle_alpha   90.00
_cell.angle_beta   90.00
_cell.angle_gamma   90.00
#
_symmetry.space_group_name_H-M   'P 1'
#
loop_
_entity.id
_entity.type
_entity.pdbx_description
1 polymer ?
#
loop_
_entity_poly.entity_id
_entity_poly.type
_entity_poly.pdbx_seq_one_letter_code
_entity_poly.pdbx_strand_id
1 'polypeptide(L)'
;MEDRLHKLTGDLVDAQVRVRELERQLAQAVHEKYHAATVHQGLTEREHMAFNPTEVAIKEHARRIVTECKEQKEMCVKLESRISELSSRWDRDQMSRHEYERQINRTDKENEHLREQIRRLESELGSSHVLRDQQRDERDQLFFYLCKLATKVRIDQTTASHMKLHELQEALSTRINQIVSGEFGLLTDVQANADRIAGLNRTVKRLQDQLASKEIQLGMWRDKAAKLESKLQTVSEAEAALEVERENAERAIAKGRRTESENAKLRDELNRLCADLLDLSDAK
;
A
#
# COMPACT_ATOMS: atom_id res chain seq x y z
N MET A 1 -6.43 -76.98 22.56
CA MET A 1 -7.19 -77.27 23.81
C MET A 1 -8.10 -76.09 24.16
N GLU A 2 -7.62 -74.86 24.00
CA GLU A 2 -8.39 -73.63 24.27
C GLU A 2 -9.65 -73.47 23.41
N ASP A 3 -9.63 -73.83 22.11
CA ASP A 3 -10.83 -73.74 21.26
C ASP A 3 -11.98 -74.66 21.69
N ARG A 4 -11.66 -75.85 22.22
CA ARG A 4 -12.67 -76.78 22.75
C ARG A 4 -13.27 -76.26 24.06
N LEU A 5 -12.48 -75.59 24.89
CA LEU A 5 -12.95 -74.95 26.12
C LEU A 5 -13.83 -73.73 25.82
N HIS A 6 -13.48 -72.91 24.81
CA HIS A 6 -14.31 -71.79 24.39
C HIS A 6 -15.65 -72.26 23.80
N LYS A 7 -15.64 -73.33 23.01
CA LYS A 7 -16.87 -73.91 22.44
C LYS A 7 -17.79 -74.49 23.53
N LEU A 8 -17.25 -75.25 24.48
CA LEU A 8 -18.02 -75.80 25.60
C LEU A 8 -18.56 -74.71 26.53
N THR A 9 -17.80 -73.63 26.74
CA THR A 9 -18.27 -72.48 27.52
C THR A 9 -19.40 -71.75 26.79
N GLY A 10 -19.30 -71.59 25.46
CA GLY A 10 -20.38 -71.05 24.63
C GLY A 10 -21.65 -71.90 24.68
N ASP A 11 -21.52 -73.22 24.49
CA ASP A 11 -22.64 -74.15 24.55
C ASP A 11 -23.31 -74.17 25.93
N LEU A 12 -22.54 -74.00 27.01
CA LEU A 12 -23.06 -73.90 28.38
C LEU A 12 -23.84 -72.60 28.60
N VAL A 13 -23.33 -71.47 28.11
CA VAL A 13 -24.02 -70.17 28.18
C VAL A 13 -25.33 -70.21 27.39
N ASP A 14 -25.31 -70.79 26.18
CA ASP A 14 -26.51 -70.96 25.36
C ASP A 14 -27.55 -71.87 26.04
N ALA A 15 -27.11 -72.95 26.68
CA ALA A 15 -27.97 -73.82 27.46
C ALA A 15 -28.59 -73.07 28.67
N GLN A 16 -27.81 -72.24 29.38
CA GLN A 16 -28.30 -71.43 30.50
C GLN A 16 -29.34 -70.40 30.04
N VAL A 17 -29.13 -69.76 28.89
CA VAL A 17 -30.11 -68.84 28.30
C VAL A 17 -31.41 -69.56 27.95
N ARG A 18 -31.32 -70.76 27.34
CA ARG A 18 -32.51 -71.58 27.03
C ARG A 18 -33.27 -72.02 28.27
N VAL A 19 -32.57 -72.42 29.34
CA VAL A 19 -33.22 -72.80 30.61
C VAL A 19 -33.97 -71.62 31.20
N ARG A 20 -33.37 -70.42 31.24
CA ARG A 20 -34.05 -69.21 31.73
C ARG A 20 -35.27 -68.84 30.90
N GLU A 21 -35.20 -68.99 29.58
CA GLU A 21 -36.35 -68.73 28.72
C GLU A 21 -37.47 -69.76 28.94
N LEU A 22 -37.14 -71.04 29.14
CA LEU A 22 -38.12 -72.07 29.48
C LEU A 22 -38.74 -71.85 30.87
N GLU A 23 -37.96 -71.42 31.86
CA GLU A 23 -38.47 -71.03 33.18
C GLU A 23 -39.44 -69.85 33.08
N ARG A 24 -39.12 -68.85 32.25
CA ARG A 24 -40.00 -67.70 31.98
C ARG A 24 -41.31 -68.15 31.32
N GLN A 25 -41.23 -69.03 30.32
CA GLN A 25 -42.40 -69.58 29.65
C GLN A 25 -43.25 -70.43 30.59
N LEU A 26 -42.65 -71.23 31.46
CA LEU A 26 -43.36 -72.02 32.46
C LEU A 26 -44.07 -71.11 33.48
N ALA A 27 -43.39 -70.08 33.99
CA ALA A 27 -43.99 -69.11 34.89
C ALA A 27 -45.20 -68.40 34.24
N GLN A 28 -45.08 -68.04 32.96
CA GLN A 28 -46.16 -67.45 32.19
C GLN A 28 -47.33 -68.42 32.01
N ALA A 29 -47.08 -69.67 31.63
CA ALA A 29 -48.12 -70.69 31.46
C ALA A 29 -48.83 -71.03 32.79
N VAL A 30 -48.10 -71.07 33.90
CA VAL A 30 -48.67 -71.26 35.24
C VAL A 30 -49.59 -70.09 35.60
N HIS A 31 -49.15 -68.85 35.37
CA HIS A 31 -49.97 -67.66 35.61
C HIS A 31 -51.25 -67.66 34.76
N GLU A 32 -51.14 -67.97 33.47
CA GLU A 32 -52.29 -68.10 32.55
C GLU A 32 -53.27 -69.19 33.02
N LYS A 33 -52.77 -70.34 33.46
CA LYS A 33 -53.59 -71.43 34.00
C LYS A 33 -54.34 -71.01 35.27
N TYR A 34 -53.67 -70.33 36.20
CA TYR A 34 -54.33 -69.80 37.40
C TYR A 34 -55.39 -68.76 37.03
N HIS A 35 -55.09 -67.87 36.10
CA HIS A 35 -56.05 -66.87 35.65
C HIS A 35 -57.28 -67.51 34.99
N ALA A 36 -57.08 -68.55 34.16
CA ALA A 36 -58.17 -69.30 33.55
C ALA A 36 -59.03 -70.03 34.59
N ALA A 37 -58.41 -70.62 35.62
CA ALA A 37 -59.12 -71.27 36.72
C ALA A 37 -59.99 -70.28 37.51
N THR A 38 -59.46 -69.09 37.82
CA THR A 38 -60.21 -68.03 38.52
C THR A 38 -61.40 -67.54 37.69
N VAL A 39 -61.22 -67.35 36.38
CA VAL A 39 -62.32 -66.95 35.47
C VAL A 39 -63.39 -68.04 35.40
N HIS A 40 -62.98 -69.31 35.26
CA HIS A 40 -63.92 -70.43 35.26
C HIS A 40 -64.71 -70.53 36.56
N GLN A 41 -64.05 -70.38 37.70
CA GLN A 41 -64.72 -70.40 39.01
C GLN A 41 -65.76 -69.29 39.13
N GLY A 42 -65.42 -68.06 38.74
CA GLY A 42 -66.36 -66.93 38.75
C GLY A 42 -67.56 -67.10 37.81
N LEU A 43 -67.39 -67.82 36.69
CA LEU A 43 -68.50 -68.18 35.79
C LEU A 43 -69.42 -69.24 36.42
N THR A 44 -68.85 -70.29 37.03
CA THR A 44 -69.64 -71.33 37.69
C THR A 44 -70.39 -70.83 38.92
N GLU A 45 -69.84 -69.88 39.67
CA GLU A 45 -70.52 -69.25 40.82
C GLU A 45 -71.74 -68.42 40.38
N ARG A 46 -71.69 -67.80 39.18
CA ARG A 46 -72.84 -67.12 38.59
C ARG A 46 -73.95 -68.08 38.15
N GLU A 47 -73.59 -69.28 37.71
CA GLU A 47 -74.55 -70.32 37.28
C GLU A 47 -75.29 -70.99 38.46
N HIS A 48 -74.72 -71.00 39.67
CA HIS A 48 -75.29 -71.68 40.85
C HIS A 48 -76.14 -70.80 41.78
N MET A 49 -76.49 -69.58 41.38
CA MET A 49 -77.48 -68.78 42.12
C MET A 49 -78.86 -69.44 41.98
N ALA A 50 -79.24 -70.24 42.98
CA ALA A 50 -80.47 -71.03 43.05
C ALA A 50 -81.70 -70.24 42.60
N PHE A 51 -82.13 -70.50 41.36
CA PHE A 51 -83.32 -69.91 40.76
C PHE A 51 -84.53 -70.78 41.08
N ASN A 52 -85.32 -70.41 42.08
CA ASN A 52 -86.66 -70.98 42.26
C ASN A 52 -87.61 -70.26 41.27
N PRO A 53 -88.11 -70.94 40.22
CA PRO A 53 -88.72 -70.28 39.08
C PRO A 53 -90.17 -69.89 39.37
N THR A 54 -90.34 -68.84 40.17
CA THR A 54 -91.61 -68.13 40.30
C THR A 54 -91.66 -67.03 39.24
N GLU A 55 -92.83 -66.72 38.67
CA GLU A 55 -93.01 -65.67 37.66
C GLU A 55 -92.37 -64.32 38.06
N VAL A 56 -92.44 -63.97 39.35
CA VAL A 56 -91.83 -62.77 39.92
C VAL A 56 -90.29 -62.81 39.83
N ALA A 57 -89.67 -63.95 40.12
CA ALA A 57 -88.21 -64.13 40.03
C ALA A 57 -87.70 -64.05 38.58
N ILE A 58 -88.48 -64.59 37.63
CA ILE A 58 -88.20 -64.48 36.18
C ILE A 58 -88.30 -63.03 35.73
N LYS A 59 -89.37 -62.31 36.10
CA LYS A 59 -89.54 -60.89 35.75
C LYS A 59 -88.44 -60.02 36.35
N GLU A 60 -88.04 -60.26 37.59
CA GLU A 60 -86.98 -59.49 38.24
C GLU A 60 -85.58 -59.80 37.67
N HIS A 61 -85.32 -61.06 37.30
CA HIS A 61 -84.10 -61.41 36.57
C HIS A 61 -84.06 -60.76 35.18
N ALA A 62 -85.17 -60.75 34.44
CA ALA A 62 -85.25 -60.07 33.15
C ALA A 62 -85.03 -58.55 33.27
N ARG A 63 -85.59 -57.90 34.31
CA ARG A 63 -85.31 -56.47 34.59
C ARG A 63 -83.84 -56.21 34.87
N ARG A 64 -83.19 -57.05 35.69
CA ARG A 64 -81.76 -56.95 35.99
C ARG A 64 -80.89 -57.11 34.74
N ILE A 65 -81.20 -58.08 33.88
CA ILE A 65 -80.50 -58.23 32.60
C ILE A 65 -80.68 -56.98 31.74
N VAL A 66 -81.89 -56.41 31.66
CA VAL A 66 -82.14 -55.20 30.87
C VAL A 66 -81.37 -54.00 31.42
N THR A 67 -81.27 -53.83 32.75
CA THR A 67 -80.46 -52.74 33.34
C THR A 67 -78.98 -52.95 33.09
N GLU A 68 -78.47 -54.18 33.26
CA GLU A 68 -77.07 -54.51 33.01
C GLU A 68 -76.70 -54.31 31.53
N CYS A 69 -77.57 -54.72 30.59
CA CYS A 69 -77.37 -54.46 29.17
C CYS A 69 -77.36 -52.96 28.83
N LYS A 70 -78.16 -52.13 29.52
CA LYS A 70 -78.14 -50.67 29.34
C LYS A 70 -76.84 -50.07 29.86
N GLU A 71 -76.40 -50.46 31.05
CA GLU A 71 -75.13 -50.01 31.65
C GLU A 71 -73.92 -50.40 30.80
N GLN A 72 -73.90 -51.65 30.31
CA GLN A 72 -72.88 -52.12 29.37
C GLN A 72 -72.91 -51.32 28.07
N LYS A 73 -74.08 -51.03 27.53
CA LYS A 73 -74.21 -50.19 26.32
C LYS A 73 -73.67 -48.77 26.54
N GLU A 74 -74.00 -48.14 27.67
CA GLU A 74 -73.46 -46.83 28.02
C GLU A 74 -71.94 -46.85 28.20
N MET A 75 -71.40 -47.93 28.78
CA MET A 75 -69.97 -48.15 28.89
C MET A 75 -69.31 -48.30 27.52
N CYS A 76 -69.90 -49.08 26.60
CA CYS A 76 -69.42 -49.21 25.23
C CYS A 76 -69.37 -47.85 24.52
N VAL A 77 -70.42 -47.04 24.63
CA VAL A 77 -70.45 -45.69 24.03
C VAL A 77 -69.32 -44.80 24.58
N LYS A 78 -69.05 -44.86 25.89
CA LYS A 78 -67.93 -44.11 26.51
C LYS A 78 -66.57 -44.59 25.99
N LEU A 79 -66.39 -45.90 25.85
CA LEU A 79 -65.16 -46.50 25.31
C LEU A 79 -64.96 -46.14 23.83
N GLU A 80 -66.01 -46.20 23.01
CA GLU A 80 -65.99 -45.80 21.60
C GLU A 80 -65.61 -44.32 21.42
N SER A 81 -66.19 -43.44 22.24
CA SER A 81 -65.83 -42.02 22.29
C SER A 81 -64.36 -41.83 22.66
N ARG A 82 -63.88 -42.56 23.67
CA ARG A 82 -62.48 -42.50 24.09
C ARG A 82 -61.52 -43.01 23.02
N ILE A 83 -61.86 -44.11 22.35
CA ILE A 83 -61.09 -44.66 21.23
C ILE A 83 -61.01 -43.63 20.09
N SER A 84 -62.12 -42.98 19.77
CA SER A 84 -62.18 -41.95 18.72
C SER A 84 -61.30 -40.74 19.08
N GLU A 85 -61.35 -40.28 20.33
CA GLU A 85 -60.51 -39.18 20.81
C GLU A 85 -59.01 -39.54 20.77
N LEU A 86 -58.65 -40.73 21.23
CA LEU A 86 -57.27 -41.20 21.22
C LEU A 86 -56.75 -41.38 19.79
N SER A 87 -57.59 -41.87 18.87
CA SER A 87 -57.23 -42.00 17.45
C SER A 87 -56.95 -40.64 16.83
N SER A 88 -57.82 -39.64 17.07
CA SER A 88 -57.59 -38.27 16.59
C SER A 88 -56.35 -37.61 17.21
N ARG A 89 -56.03 -37.88 18.48
CA ARG A 89 -54.79 -37.41 19.12
C ARG A 89 -53.57 -38.08 18.48
N TRP A 90 -53.64 -39.38 18.22
CA TRP A 90 -52.58 -40.13 17.56
C TRP A 90 -52.30 -39.61 16.15
N ASP A 91 -53.34 -39.36 15.34
CA ASP A 91 -53.18 -38.82 14.00
C ASP A 91 -52.51 -37.44 14.01
N ARG A 92 -52.88 -36.58 14.97
CA ARG A 92 -52.22 -35.27 15.15
C ARG A 92 -50.74 -35.42 15.52
N ASP A 93 -50.42 -36.32 16.44
CA ASP A 93 -49.04 -36.59 16.85
C ASP A 93 -48.21 -37.14 15.67
N GLN A 94 -48.78 -38.04 14.87
CA GLN A 94 -48.13 -38.57 13.66
C GLN A 94 -47.85 -37.47 12.63
N MET A 95 -48.80 -36.57 12.39
CA MET A 95 -48.57 -35.43 11.50
C MET A 95 -47.45 -34.50 12.01
N SER A 96 -47.43 -34.19 13.31
CA SER A 96 -46.38 -33.39 13.93
C SER A 96 -45.01 -34.07 13.84
N ARG A 97 -44.94 -35.37 14.11
CA ARG A 97 -43.70 -36.16 13.97
C ARG A 97 -43.14 -36.06 12.55
N HIS A 98 -43.97 -36.25 11.53
CA HIS A 98 -43.52 -36.13 10.14
C HIS A 98 -43.04 -34.71 9.79
N GLU A 99 -43.63 -33.66 10.35
CA GLU A 99 -43.11 -32.31 10.12
C GLU A 99 -41.75 -32.10 10.80
N TYR A 100 -41.57 -32.57 12.03
CA TYR A 100 -40.27 -32.52 12.70
C TYR A 100 -39.21 -33.34 11.95
N GLU A 101 -39.54 -34.53 11.46
CA GLU A 101 -38.63 -35.34 10.63
C GLU A 101 -38.22 -34.59 9.34
N ARG A 102 -39.16 -33.91 8.67
CA ARG A 102 -38.82 -33.08 7.50
C ARG A 102 -37.91 -31.93 7.89
N GLN A 103 -38.18 -31.26 9.01
CA GLN A 103 -37.37 -30.14 9.47
C GLN A 103 -35.95 -30.59 9.83
N ILE A 104 -35.80 -31.69 10.58
CA ILE A 104 -34.51 -32.30 10.91
C ILE A 104 -33.74 -32.62 9.63
N ASN A 105 -34.38 -33.30 8.67
CA ASN A 105 -33.74 -33.63 7.40
C ASN A 105 -33.28 -32.41 6.58
N ARG A 106 -34.01 -31.28 6.64
CA ARG A 106 -33.57 -30.02 5.99
C ARG A 106 -32.34 -29.46 6.70
N THR A 107 -32.38 -29.37 8.02
CA THR A 107 -31.28 -28.85 8.84
C THR A 107 -30.04 -29.73 8.75
N ASP A 108 -30.18 -31.06 8.66
CA ASP A 108 -29.05 -31.98 8.48
C ASP A 108 -28.37 -31.77 7.13
N LYS A 109 -29.14 -31.58 6.06
CA LYS A 109 -28.59 -31.26 4.72
C LYS A 109 -27.87 -29.90 4.71
N GLU A 110 -28.44 -28.90 5.36
CA GLU A 110 -27.80 -27.59 5.52
C GLU A 110 -26.49 -27.69 6.31
N ASN A 111 -26.47 -28.45 7.40
CA ASN A 111 -25.27 -28.71 8.19
C ASN A 111 -24.20 -29.46 7.39
N GLU A 112 -24.59 -30.47 6.61
CA GLU A 112 -23.67 -31.19 5.72
C GLU A 112 -23.05 -30.24 4.68
N HIS A 113 -23.88 -29.39 4.07
CA HIS A 113 -23.43 -28.39 3.11
C HIS A 113 -22.43 -27.40 3.75
N LEU A 114 -22.75 -26.88 4.93
CA LEU A 114 -21.88 -25.95 5.65
C LEU A 114 -20.56 -26.60 6.06
N ARG A 115 -20.58 -27.87 6.53
CA ARG A 115 -19.36 -28.62 6.84
C ARG A 115 -18.47 -28.80 5.61
N GLU A 116 -19.07 -29.08 4.46
CA GLU A 116 -18.35 -29.22 3.20
C GLU A 116 -17.75 -27.88 2.73
N GLN A 117 -18.49 -26.77 2.88
CA GLN A 117 -17.95 -25.43 2.61
C GLN A 117 -16.76 -25.10 3.51
N ILE A 118 -16.87 -25.39 4.81
CA ILE A 118 -15.77 -25.16 5.78
C ILE A 118 -14.53 -25.94 5.34
N ARG A 119 -14.65 -27.24 5.03
CA ARG A 119 -13.51 -28.05 4.57
C ARG A 119 -12.84 -27.47 3.33
N ARG A 120 -13.63 -26.99 2.36
CA ARG A 120 -13.10 -26.37 1.13
C ARG A 120 -12.32 -25.09 1.45
N LEU A 121 -12.88 -24.22 2.28
CA LEU A 121 -12.23 -22.98 2.70
C LEU A 121 -10.95 -23.24 3.51
N GLU A 122 -10.95 -24.24 4.39
CA GLU A 122 -9.75 -24.65 5.13
C GLU A 122 -8.65 -25.16 4.19
N SER A 123 -9.01 -25.94 3.17
CA SER A 123 -8.08 -26.41 2.14
C SER A 123 -7.53 -25.26 1.30
N GLU A 124 -8.37 -24.32 0.87
CA GLU A 124 -7.95 -23.13 0.13
C GLU A 124 -7.02 -22.26 0.96
N LEU A 125 -7.36 -22.03 2.24
CA LEU A 125 -6.51 -21.29 3.16
C LEU A 125 -5.14 -21.96 3.31
N GLY A 126 -5.11 -23.27 3.54
CA GLY A 126 -3.88 -24.05 3.59
C GLY A 126 -3.02 -23.90 2.33
N SER A 127 -3.63 -24.00 1.15
CA SER A 127 -2.95 -23.79 -0.13
C SER A 127 -2.42 -22.36 -0.30
N SER A 128 -3.16 -21.36 0.18
CA SER A 128 -2.75 -19.95 0.15
C SER A 128 -1.54 -19.69 1.04
N HIS A 129 -1.45 -20.35 2.21
CA HIS A 129 -0.26 -20.27 3.06
C HIS A 129 0.98 -20.82 2.33
N VAL A 130 0.87 -22.01 1.72
CA VAL A 130 1.96 -22.60 0.94
C VAL A 130 2.40 -21.69 -0.21
N LEU A 131 1.45 -21.10 -0.95
CA LEU A 131 1.76 -20.17 -2.04
C LEU A 131 2.45 -18.89 -1.54
N ARG A 132 2.02 -18.34 -0.40
CA ARG A 132 2.68 -17.16 0.19
C ARG A 132 4.11 -17.46 0.64
N ASP A 133 4.33 -18.64 1.23
CA ASP A 133 5.67 -19.07 1.64
C ASP A 133 6.57 -19.28 0.41
N GLN A 134 6.06 -19.93 -0.64
CA GLN A 134 6.79 -20.05 -1.92
C GLN A 134 7.15 -18.69 -2.52
N GLN A 135 6.20 -17.75 -2.59
CA GLN A 135 6.46 -16.40 -3.07
C GLN A 135 7.48 -15.65 -2.23
N ARG A 136 7.47 -15.87 -0.91
CA ARG A 136 8.46 -15.29 0.01
C ARG A 136 9.85 -15.85 -0.28
N ASP A 137 9.97 -17.17 -0.43
CA ASP A 137 11.23 -17.83 -0.74
C ASP A 137 11.79 -17.41 -2.10
N GLU A 138 10.94 -17.33 -3.13
CA GLU A 138 11.31 -16.82 -4.46
C GLU A 138 11.80 -15.37 -4.40
N ARG A 139 11.09 -14.50 -3.65
CA ARG A 139 11.50 -13.11 -3.46
C ARG A 139 12.84 -13.00 -2.75
N ASP A 140 13.06 -13.78 -1.70
CA ASP A 140 14.30 -13.76 -0.93
C ASP A 140 15.46 -14.32 -1.78
N GLN A 141 15.20 -15.32 -2.62
CA GLN A 141 16.16 -15.84 -3.60
C GLN A 141 16.51 -14.82 -4.68
N LEU A 142 15.52 -14.11 -5.23
CA LEU A 142 15.72 -13.01 -6.17
C LEU A 142 16.55 -11.88 -5.55
N PHE A 143 16.22 -11.49 -4.32
CA PHE A 143 16.98 -10.48 -3.58
C PHE A 143 18.45 -10.89 -3.41
N PHE A 144 18.69 -12.14 -3.04
CA PHE A 144 20.04 -12.69 -2.93
C PHE A 144 20.81 -12.64 -4.27
N TYR A 145 20.16 -12.95 -5.40
CA TYR A 145 20.78 -12.81 -6.72
C TYR A 145 21.07 -11.34 -7.08
N LEU A 146 20.19 -10.40 -6.72
CA LEU A 146 20.47 -8.97 -6.90
C LEU A 146 21.66 -8.50 -6.06
N CYS A 147 21.79 -8.96 -4.81
CA CYS A 147 22.97 -8.66 -3.99
C CYS A 147 24.25 -9.20 -4.62
N LYS A 148 24.23 -10.43 -5.17
CA LYS A 148 25.36 -10.99 -5.92
C LYS A 148 25.71 -10.15 -7.14
N LEU A 149 24.71 -9.68 -7.88
CA LEU A 149 24.90 -8.81 -9.04
C LEU A 149 25.48 -7.46 -8.62
N ALA A 150 25.04 -6.90 -7.50
CA ALA A 150 25.53 -5.65 -6.93
C ALA A 150 27.04 -5.71 -6.69
N THR A 151 27.53 -6.81 -6.11
CA THR A 151 28.96 -7.05 -5.94
C THR A 151 29.70 -7.05 -7.30
N LYS A 152 29.13 -7.65 -8.34
CA LYS A 152 29.75 -7.69 -9.69
C LYS A 152 29.84 -6.32 -10.35
N VAL A 153 28.88 -5.44 -10.11
CA VAL A 153 28.89 -4.06 -10.63
C VAL A 153 29.55 -3.05 -9.68
N ARG A 154 30.28 -3.55 -8.67
CA ARG A 154 31.00 -2.74 -7.66
C ARG A 154 30.08 -1.77 -6.90
N ILE A 155 28.89 -2.23 -6.53
CA ILE A 155 28.10 -1.63 -5.45
C ILE A 155 28.53 -2.33 -4.16
N ASP A 156 28.76 -1.55 -3.11
CA ASP A 156 29.18 -2.07 -1.81
C ASP A 156 28.15 -3.09 -1.26
N GLN A 157 28.66 -4.22 -0.77
CA GLN A 157 27.80 -5.34 -0.37
C GLN A 157 27.00 -5.02 0.89
N THR A 158 27.57 -4.26 1.83
CA THR A 158 26.86 -3.86 3.05
C THR A 158 25.69 -2.95 2.68
N THR A 159 25.96 -1.95 1.83
CA THR A 159 24.96 -1.03 1.30
C THR A 159 23.85 -1.76 0.55
N ALA A 160 24.20 -2.67 -0.36
CA ALA A 160 23.24 -3.46 -1.14
C ALA A 160 22.35 -4.35 -0.26
N SER A 161 22.88 -4.92 0.82
CA SER A 161 22.12 -5.80 1.73
C SER A 161 21.10 -5.07 2.61
N HIS A 162 21.29 -3.76 2.80
CA HIS A 162 20.37 -2.91 3.58
C HIS A 162 19.29 -2.24 2.72
N MET A 163 19.40 -2.31 1.39
CA MET A 163 18.41 -1.77 0.46
C MET A 163 17.18 -2.68 0.38
N LYS A 164 16.02 -2.08 0.12
CA LYS A 164 14.83 -2.83 -0.30
C LYS A 164 15.03 -3.35 -1.73
N LEU A 165 14.28 -4.40 -2.10
CA LEU A 165 14.37 -5.04 -3.42
C LEU A 165 14.30 -4.03 -4.59
N HIS A 166 13.34 -3.09 -4.55
CA HIS A 166 13.15 -2.09 -5.60
C HIS A 166 14.28 -1.05 -5.65
N GLU A 167 14.76 -0.60 -4.49
CA GLU A 167 15.89 0.34 -4.36
C GLU A 167 17.15 -0.30 -4.95
N LEU A 168 17.40 -1.57 -4.63
CA LEU A 168 18.53 -2.33 -5.15
C LEU A 168 18.43 -2.51 -6.67
N GLN A 169 17.23 -2.78 -7.20
CA GLN A 169 16.98 -2.89 -8.64
C GLN A 169 17.27 -1.56 -9.36
N GLU A 170 16.83 -0.43 -8.82
CA GLU A 170 17.07 0.89 -9.40
C GLU A 170 18.56 1.28 -9.34
N ALA A 171 19.23 1.03 -8.21
CA ALA A 171 20.66 1.26 -8.05
C ALA A 171 21.49 0.41 -9.04
N LEU A 172 21.13 -0.87 -9.21
CA LEU A 172 21.72 -1.76 -10.20
C LEU A 172 21.53 -1.25 -11.62
N SER A 173 20.31 -0.85 -11.98
CA SER A 173 20.00 -0.32 -13.32
C SER A 173 20.85 0.92 -13.63
N THR A 174 20.90 1.87 -12.69
CA THR A 174 21.72 3.08 -12.80
C THR A 174 23.19 2.73 -12.97
N ARG A 175 23.69 1.80 -12.16
CA ARG A 175 25.09 1.39 -12.20
C ARG A 175 25.46 0.67 -13.50
N ILE A 176 24.60 -0.21 -13.98
CA ILE A 176 24.79 -0.89 -15.26
C ILE A 176 24.82 0.14 -16.39
N ASN A 177 23.92 1.12 -16.38
CA ASN A 177 23.91 2.19 -17.38
C ASN A 177 25.21 3.01 -17.36
N GLN A 178 25.75 3.36 -16.18
CA GLN A 178 27.05 4.06 -16.05
C GLN A 178 28.23 3.23 -16.58
N ILE A 179 28.18 1.90 -16.41
CA ILE A 179 29.21 0.99 -16.92
C ILE A 179 29.12 0.90 -18.45
N VAL A 180 27.92 0.74 -19.00
CA VAL A 180 27.67 0.63 -20.44
C VAL A 180 28.00 1.95 -21.17
N SER A 181 27.68 3.10 -20.57
CA SER A 181 28.01 4.41 -21.13
C SER A 181 29.50 4.77 -21.05
N GLY A 182 30.31 3.96 -20.35
CA GLY A 182 31.73 4.23 -20.12
C GLY A 182 32.01 5.33 -19.09
N GLU A 183 30.98 6.00 -18.56
CA GLU A 183 31.09 7.00 -17.50
C GLU A 183 31.76 6.43 -16.25
N PHE A 184 31.49 5.17 -15.93
CA PHE A 184 32.10 4.51 -14.79
C PHE A 184 33.61 4.30 -14.97
N GLY A 185 34.07 3.93 -16.17
CA GLY A 185 35.49 3.81 -16.48
C GLY A 185 36.21 5.15 -16.42
N LEU A 186 35.57 6.20 -16.95
CA LEU A 186 36.07 7.58 -16.87
C LEU A 186 36.17 8.11 -15.44
N LEU A 187 35.25 7.72 -14.55
CA LEU A 187 35.27 8.11 -13.14
C LEU A 187 36.28 7.32 -12.31
N THR A 188 36.58 6.06 -12.68
CA THR A 188 37.44 5.17 -11.89
C THR A 188 38.88 5.06 -12.36
N ASP A 189 39.19 5.52 -13.59
CA ASP A 189 40.56 5.61 -14.06
C ASP A 189 41.27 6.81 -13.42
N VAL A 190 41.93 6.53 -12.30
CA VAL A 190 42.70 7.50 -11.51
C VAL A 190 43.78 8.16 -12.35
N GLN A 191 44.43 7.41 -13.26
CA GLN A 191 45.53 7.93 -14.08
C GLN A 191 44.99 8.86 -15.17
N ALA A 192 43.93 8.46 -15.87
CA ALA A 192 43.30 9.32 -16.87
C ALA A 192 42.76 10.62 -16.25
N ASN A 193 42.18 10.56 -15.03
CA ASN A 193 41.74 11.75 -14.32
C ASN A 193 42.92 12.64 -13.86
N ALA A 194 44.00 12.05 -13.38
CA ALA A 194 45.21 12.80 -13.02
C ALA A 194 45.81 13.54 -14.22
N ASP A 195 45.88 12.88 -15.37
CA ASP A 195 46.40 13.48 -16.61
C ASP A 195 45.49 14.61 -17.12
N ARG A 196 44.17 14.47 -16.97
CA ARG A 196 43.19 15.50 -17.33
C ARG A 196 43.29 16.72 -16.42
N ILE A 197 43.40 16.51 -15.11
CA ILE A 197 43.64 17.59 -14.13
C ILE A 197 44.97 18.29 -14.43
N ALA A 198 46.04 17.55 -14.74
CA ALA A 198 47.31 18.13 -15.13
C ALA A 198 47.20 18.96 -16.42
N GLY A 199 46.47 18.48 -17.43
CA GLY A 199 46.20 19.22 -18.67
C GLY A 199 45.41 20.51 -18.45
N LEU A 200 44.40 20.47 -17.59
CA LEU A 200 43.64 21.65 -17.19
C LEU A 200 44.53 22.65 -16.46
N ASN A 201 45.37 22.19 -15.53
CA ASN A 201 46.32 23.04 -14.81
C ASN A 201 47.33 23.73 -15.75
N ARG A 202 47.84 23.02 -16.77
CA ARG A 202 48.70 23.63 -17.81
C ARG A 202 47.94 24.70 -18.60
N THR A 203 46.68 24.45 -18.92
CA THR A 203 45.82 25.39 -19.65
C THR A 203 45.55 26.64 -18.83
N VAL A 204 45.20 26.47 -17.56
CA VAL A 204 45.01 27.58 -16.61
C VAL A 204 46.28 28.41 -16.50
N LYS A 205 47.44 27.78 -16.32
CA LYS A 205 48.72 28.49 -16.24
C LYS A 205 49.03 29.29 -17.50
N ARG A 206 48.82 28.69 -18.69
CA ARG A 206 48.99 29.41 -19.97
C ARG A 206 48.07 30.63 -20.08
N LEU A 207 46.81 30.50 -19.66
CA LEU A 207 45.86 31.62 -19.69
C LEU A 207 46.26 32.72 -18.71
N GLN A 208 46.79 32.37 -17.53
CA GLN A 208 47.33 33.34 -16.57
C GLN A 208 48.55 34.08 -17.14
N ASP A 209 49.49 33.38 -17.78
CA ASP A 209 50.65 34.01 -18.42
C ASP A 209 50.24 34.95 -19.57
N GLN A 210 49.25 34.55 -20.38
CA GLN A 210 48.67 35.39 -21.42
C GLN A 210 48.00 36.64 -20.85
N LEU A 211 47.27 36.50 -19.76
CA LEU A 211 46.63 37.62 -19.06
C LEU A 211 47.68 38.60 -18.53
N ALA A 212 48.71 38.11 -17.82
CA ALA A 212 49.79 38.94 -17.30
C ALA A 212 50.54 39.68 -18.42
N SER A 213 50.80 39.03 -19.56
CA SER A 213 51.40 39.68 -20.73
C SER A 213 50.51 40.81 -21.28
N LYS A 214 49.20 40.59 -21.35
CA LYS A 214 48.24 41.61 -21.79
C LYS A 214 48.13 42.76 -20.80
N GLU A 215 48.18 42.50 -19.50
CA GLU A 215 48.20 43.54 -18.46
C GLU A 215 49.45 44.42 -18.57
N ILE A 216 50.63 43.83 -18.81
CA ILE A 216 51.87 44.59 -19.05
C ILE A 216 51.74 45.45 -20.32
N GLN A 217 51.21 44.88 -21.41
CA GLN A 217 50.96 45.63 -22.64
C GLN A 217 50.03 46.82 -22.38
N LEU A 218 48.90 46.59 -21.71
CA LEU A 218 47.96 47.65 -21.35
C LEU A 218 48.61 48.73 -20.47
N GLY A 219 49.47 48.35 -19.53
CA GLY A 219 50.29 49.29 -18.75
C GLY A 219 51.14 50.20 -19.65
N MET A 220 51.89 49.61 -20.59
CA MET A 220 52.71 50.38 -21.54
C MET A 220 51.88 51.31 -22.44
N TRP A 221 50.71 50.86 -22.88
CA TRP A 221 49.79 51.70 -23.68
C TRP A 221 49.26 52.88 -22.87
N ARG A 222 48.90 52.66 -21.59
CA ARG A 222 48.49 53.73 -20.67
C ARG A 222 49.61 54.74 -20.46
N ASP A 223 50.85 54.30 -20.22
CA ASP A 223 52.00 55.18 -20.07
C ASP A 223 52.28 56.00 -21.35
N LYS A 224 52.14 55.37 -22.52
CA LYS A 224 52.32 56.04 -23.81
C LYS A 224 51.21 57.07 -24.04
N ALA A 225 49.97 56.74 -23.72
CA ALA A 225 48.84 57.67 -23.80
C ALA A 225 49.07 58.88 -22.89
N ALA A 226 49.44 58.67 -21.63
CA ALA A 226 49.74 59.74 -20.68
C ALA A 226 50.89 60.66 -21.17
N LYS A 227 51.94 60.09 -21.79
CA LYS A 227 53.02 60.88 -22.40
C LYS A 227 52.56 61.71 -23.59
N LEU A 228 51.68 61.17 -24.43
CA LEU A 228 51.12 61.90 -25.57
C LEU A 228 50.17 63.01 -25.11
N GLU A 229 49.34 62.76 -24.11
CA GLU A 229 48.48 63.76 -23.47
C GLU A 229 49.30 64.90 -22.86
N SER A 230 50.38 64.59 -22.13
CA SER A 230 51.29 65.59 -21.58
C SER A 230 51.96 66.43 -22.69
N LYS A 231 52.42 65.80 -23.77
CA LYS A 231 52.98 66.54 -24.92
C LYS A 231 51.94 67.44 -25.59
N LEU A 232 50.72 66.93 -25.79
CA LEU A 232 49.63 67.70 -26.37
C LEU A 232 49.33 68.93 -25.50
N GLN A 233 49.28 68.75 -24.18
CA GLN A 233 49.11 69.85 -23.23
C GLN A 233 50.23 70.90 -23.38
N THR A 234 51.50 70.48 -23.45
CA THR A 234 52.62 71.44 -23.64
C THR A 234 52.57 72.18 -24.97
N VAL A 235 52.14 71.52 -26.05
CA VAL A 235 51.97 72.17 -27.36
C VAL A 235 50.83 73.17 -27.31
N SER A 236 49.69 72.79 -26.72
CA SER A 236 48.54 73.69 -26.54
C SER A 236 48.90 74.93 -25.70
N GLU A 237 49.72 74.78 -24.66
CA GLU A 237 50.22 75.90 -23.85
C GLU A 237 51.18 76.80 -24.65
N ALA A 238 52.05 76.22 -25.47
CA ALA A 238 52.96 76.97 -26.33
C ALA A 238 52.20 77.73 -27.45
N GLU A 239 51.19 77.11 -28.07
CA GLU A 239 50.31 77.76 -29.04
C GLU A 239 49.53 78.92 -28.40
N ALA A 240 48.98 78.73 -27.20
CA ALA A 240 48.31 79.80 -26.46
C ALA A 240 49.26 80.96 -26.14
N ALA A 241 50.49 80.68 -25.73
CA ALA A 241 51.50 81.71 -25.48
C ALA A 241 51.91 82.47 -26.76
N LEU A 242 52.06 81.77 -27.88
CA LEU A 242 52.36 82.38 -29.17
C LEU A 242 51.23 83.27 -29.67
N GLU A 243 49.98 82.88 -29.44
CA GLU A 243 48.82 83.70 -29.81
C GLU A 243 48.78 84.99 -28.98
N VAL A 244 49.05 84.91 -27.66
CA VAL A 244 49.19 86.10 -26.80
C VAL A 244 50.32 87.02 -27.28
N GLU A 245 51.47 86.47 -27.69
CA GLU A 245 52.58 87.26 -28.23
C GLU A 245 52.25 87.90 -29.58
N ARG A 246 51.51 87.21 -30.46
CA ARG A 246 50.98 87.80 -31.69
C ARG A 246 50.06 88.97 -31.40
N GLU A 247 49.10 88.80 -30.48
CA GLU A 247 48.22 89.89 -30.06
C GLU A 247 49.00 91.07 -29.46
N ASN A 248 50.06 90.80 -28.68
CA ASN A 248 50.95 91.82 -28.13
C ASN A 248 51.68 92.58 -29.25
N ALA A 249 52.23 91.86 -30.24
CA ALA A 249 52.93 92.44 -31.38
C ALA A 249 51.99 93.26 -32.27
N GLU A 250 50.78 92.79 -32.54
CA GLU A 250 49.75 93.54 -33.26
C GLU A 250 49.37 94.83 -32.53
N ARG A 251 49.19 94.77 -31.20
CA ARG A 251 48.96 95.96 -30.36
C ARG A 251 50.14 96.93 -30.43
N ALA A 252 51.38 96.44 -30.43
CA ALA A 252 52.58 97.26 -30.55
C ALA A 252 52.68 97.94 -31.93
N ILE A 253 52.40 97.22 -33.03
CA ILE A 253 52.36 97.77 -34.39
C ILE A 253 51.27 98.82 -34.52
N ALA A 254 50.07 98.56 -33.99
CA ALA A 254 48.98 99.53 -33.99
C ALA A 254 49.34 100.80 -33.21
N LYS A 255 50.04 100.67 -32.08
CA LYS A 255 50.56 101.81 -31.31
C LYS A 255 51.66 102.56 -32.08
N GLY A 256 52.58 101.84 -32.73
CA GLY A 256 53.62 102.41 -33.58
C GLY A 256 53.03 103.26 -34.71
N ARG A 257 52.06 102.72 -35.46
CA ARG A 257 51.35 103.47 -36.52
C ARG A 257 50.66 104.73 -36.00
N ARG A 258 50.09 104.70 -34.79
CA ARG A 258 49.52 105.90 -34.15
C ARG A 258 50.60 106.94 -33.89
N THR A 259 51.73 106.54 -33.30
CA THR A 259 52.84 107.46 -33.02
C THR A 259 53.52 107.99 -34.28
N GLU A 260 53.60 107.20 -35.36
CA GLU A 260 54.09 107.66 -36.66
C GLU A 260 53.14 108.70 -37.27
N SER A 261 51.82 108.48 -37.19
CA SER A 261 50.84 109.47 -37.62
C SER A 261 50.92 110.76 -36.80
N GLU A 262 51.14 110.67 -35.49
CA GLU A 262 51.37 111.83 -34.62
C GLU A 262 52.68 112.55 -34.97
N ASN A 263 53.78 111.82 -35.18
CA ASN A 263 55.06 112.39 -35.59
C ASN A 263 55.00 113.02 -36.99
N ALA A 264 54.24 112.43 -37.93
CA ALA A 264 54.02 113.03 -39.24
C ALA A 264 53.32 114.39 -39.10
N LYS A 265 52.27 114.48 -38.28
CA LYS A 265 51.61 115.75 -37.97
C LYS A 265 52.56 116.77 -37.35
N LEU A 266 53.38 116.36 -36.37
CA LEU A 266 54.37 117.23 -35.74
C LEU A 266 55.47 117.68 -36.72
N ARG A 267 55.90 116.81 -37.65
CA ARG A 267 56.86 117.18 -38.70
C ARG A 267 56.27 118.16 -39.70
N ASP A 268 55.02 117.97 -40.10
CA ASP A 268 54.31 118.93 -40.95
C ASP A 268 54.19 120.28 -40.24
N GLU A 269 53.94 120.27 -38.92
CA GLU A 269 53.90 121.47 -38.08
C GLU A 269 55.29 122.13 -37.95
N LEU A 270 56.35 121.34 -37.78
CA LEU A 270 57.73 121.83 -37.68
C LEU A 270 58.24 122.38 -39.01
N ASN A 271 57.92 121.73 -40.14
CA ASN A 271 58.21 122.23 -41.48
C ASN A 271 57.47 123.53 -41.76
N ARG A 272 56.22 123.64 -41.31
CA ARG A 272 55.46 124.90 -41.38
C ARG A 272 56.14 126.01 -40.56
N LEU A 273 56.54 125.72 -39.32
CA LEU A 273 57.27 126.68 -38.48
C LEU A 273 58.64 127.06 -39.04
N CYS A 274 59.36 126.13 -39.68
CA CYS A 274 60.62 126.42 -40.37
C CYS A 274 60.42 127.28 -41.62
N ALA A 275 59.34 127.07 -42.38
CA ALA A 275 58.98 127.95 -43.48
C ALA A 275 58.66 129.37 -42.96
N ASP A 276 57.88 129.47 -41.89
CA ASP A 276 57.58 130.75 -41.24
C ASP A 276 58.85 131.45 -40.71
N LEU A 277 59.85 130.69 -40.22
CA LEU A 277 61.14 131.23 -39.76
C LEU A 277 62.11 131.59 -40.91
N LEU A 278 62.08 130.86 -42.03
CA LEU A 278 62.88 131.19 -43.21
C LEU A 278 62.40 132.52 -43.82
N ASP A 279 61.08 132.70 -43.92
CA ASP A 279 60.44 133.93 -44.37
C ASP A 279 60.75 135.12 -43.44
N LEU A 280 61.00 134.87 -42.14
CA LEU A 280 61.44 135.88 -41.18
C LEU A 280 62.96 136.16 -41.24
N SER A 281 63.79 135.23 -41.71
CA SER A 281 65.25 135.40 -41.82
C SER A 281 65.70 136.06 -43.13
N ASP A 282 64.87 135.98 -44.18
CA ASP A 282 65.07 136.67 -45.46
C ASP A 282 64.57 138.14 -45.42
N ALA A 283 63.90 138.55 -44.35
CA ALA A 283 63.57 139.94 -44.04
C ALA A 283 64.63 140.57 -43.13
N LYS A 284 65.82 140.84 -43.67
CA LYS A 284 66.81 141.77 -43.08
C LYS A 284 66.38 143.22 -43.21
#